data_AF-A0A2C5X283-F1
#
_entry.id   AF-A0A2C5X283-F1
#
_cell.length_a   1.000
_cell.length_b   1.000
_cell.length_c   1.000
_cell.angle_alpha   90.00
_cell.angle_beta   90.00
_cell.angle_gamma   90.00
#
_symmetry.space_group_name_H-M   'P 1'
#
loop_
_entity.id
_entity.type
_entity.pdbx_description
1 polymer ?
#
loop_
_entity_poly.entity_id
_entity_poly.type
_entity_poly.pdbx_seq_one_letter_code
_entity_poly.pdbx_strand_id
1 'polypeptide(L)'
;MNNRILAGSEYVSKYNVGEDVPYTAYRGATVIGADGRGGNRPIAELLIGHYEGVKGLNASWTQRYREQVLAAGDGAEGGGGDYGPNSGGYDQLGFGTILYRRS
;
A
#
# COMPACT_ATOMS: atom_id res chain seq x y z
N MET A 1 -2.40 16.34 -8.66
CA MET A 1 -3.24 15.79 -7.57
C MET A 1 -3.12 16.71 -6.36
N ASN A 2 -4.23 17.29 -5.86
CA ASN A 2 -4.20 18.17 -4.67
C ASN A 2 -4.15 17.38 -3.34
N ASN A 3 -3.57 16.18 -3.37
CA ASN A 3 -3.48 15.28 -2.22
C ASN A 3 -2.18 14.47 -2.33
N ARG A 4 -1.14 14.95 -1.65
CA ARG A 4 0.22 14.39 -1.78
C ARG A 4 0.34 12.99 -1.20
N ILE A 5 -0.40 12.69 -0.13
CA ILE A 5 -0.38 11.38 0.51
C ILE A 5 -1.07 10.34 -0.37
N LEU A 6 -2.24 10.66 -0.95
CA LEU A 6 -2.89 9.78 -1.93
C LEU A 6 -2.00 9.56 -3.17
N ALA A 7 -1.38 10.62 -3.70
CA ALA A 7 -0.49 10.49 -4.86
C ALA A 7 0.72 9.57 -4.56
N GLY A 8 1.31 9.68 -3.37
CA GLY A 8 2.38 8.80 -2.92
C GLY A 8 1.91 7.35 -2.74
N SER A 9 0.73 7.16 -2.15
CA SER A 9 0.07 5.86 -2.00
C SER A 9 -0.13 5.19 -3.36
N GLU A 10 -0.77 5.87 -4.30
CA GLU A 10 -1.01 5.35 -5.65
C GLU A 10 0.31 4.98 -6.36
N TYR A 11 1.34 5.82 -6.23
CA TYR A 11 2.65 5.57 -6.81
C TYR A 11 3.32 4.30 -6.23
N VAL A 12 3.39 4.20 -4.91
CA VAL A 12 4.01 3.06 -4.23
C VAL A 12 3.22 1.78 -4.46
N SER A 13 1.88 1.85 -4.40
CA SER A 13 1.01 0.72 -4.67
C SER A 13 1.15 0.23 -6.10
N LYS A 14 1.16 1.13 -7.10
CA LYS A 14 1.38 0.77 -8.51
C LYS A 14 2.70 0.00 -8.67
N TYR A 15 3.79 0.50 -8.09
CA TYR A 15 5.08 -0.16 -8.20
C TYR A 15 5.11 -1.55 -7.54
N ASN A 16 4.42 -1.70 -6.40
CA ASN A 16 4.37 -2.97 -5.66
C ASN A 16 3.44 -4.01 -6.30
N VAL A 17 2.44 -3.62 -7.09
CA VAL A 17 1.65 -4.58 -7.88
C VAL A 17 2.33 -4.98 -9.20
N GLY A 18 3.63 -4.70 -9.34
CA GLY A 18 4.45 -5.14 -10.46
C GLY A 18 4.48 -4.19 -11.66
N GLU A 19 3.81 -3.05 -11.58
CA GLU A 19 3.75 -2.07 -12.68
C GLU A 19 4.89 -1.06 -12.61
N ASP A 20 5.22 -0.46 -13.75
CA ASP A 20 6.24 0.57 -13.81
C ASP A 20 5.71 1.97 -13.43
N VAL A 21 6.59 2.74 -12.80
CA VAL A 21 6.32 4.10 -12.32
C VAL A 21 7.44 5.03 -12.77
N PRO A 22 7.13 6.31 -13.07
CA PRO A 22 8.16 7.26 -13.46
C PRO A 22 9.12 7.51 -12.29
N TYR A 23 10.43 7.44 -12.54
CA TYR A 23 11.46 7.73 -11.55
C TYR A 23 12.41 8.81 -12.07
N THR A 24 12.79 9.74 -11.20
CA THR A 24 13.82 10.74 -11.50
C THR A 24 15.02 10.46 -10.63
N ALA A 25 16.18 10.30 -11.26
CA ALA A 25 17.43 10.04 -10.55
C ALA A 25 17.67 11.06 -9.43
N TYR A 26 18.01 10.56 -8.25
CA TYR A 26 18.14 11.39 -7.06
C TYR A 26 19.33 10.94 -6.21
N ARG A 27 20.24 11.88 -5.90
CA ARG A 27 21.40 11.70 -5.00
C ARG A 27 22.12 10.34 -5.16
N GLY A 28 22.54 10.02 -6.38
CA GLY A 28 23.31 8.80 -6.67
C GLY A 28 22.48 7.55 -6.93
N ALA A 29 21.17 7.56 -6.64
CA ALA A 29 20.25 6.54 -7.11
C ALA A 29 19.81 6.89 -8.55
N THR A 30 20.35 6.16 -9.53
CA THR A 30 20.10 6.40 -10.96
C THR A 30 18.92 5.61 -11.50
N VAL A 31 18.53 4.55 -10.80
CA VAL A 31 17.37 3.70 -11.11
C VAL A 31 16.50 3.53 -9.86
N ILE A 32 15.22 3.23 -10.06
CA ILE A 32 14.32 2.91 -8.95
C ILE A 32 14.79 1.62 -8.25
N GLY A 33 14.75 1.60 -6.92
CA GLY A 33 15.13 0.43 -6.15
C GLY A 33 14.13 -0.71 -6.32
N ALA A 34 14.64 -1.92 -6.59
CA ALA A 34 13.83 -3.13 -6.73
C ALA A 34 13.71 -3.91 -5.41
N ASP A 35 14.57 -3.65 -4.43
CA ASP A 35 14.57 -4.35 -3.15
C ASP A 35 13.25 -4.10 -2.40
N GLY A 36 12.57 -5.19 -2.04
CA GLY A 36 11.29 -5.15 -1.36
C GLY A 36 10.09 -4.81 -2.24
N ARG A 37 10.27 -4.66 -3.57
CA ARG A 37 9.15 -4.52 -4.52
C ARG A 37 8.26 -5.77 -4.46
N GLY A 38 6.94 -5.56 -4.41
CA GLY A 38 5.98 -6.65 -4.30
C GLY A 38 5.71 -7.07 -2.86
N GLY A 39 6.37 -6.47 -1.88
CA GLY A 39 6.15 -6.76 -0.48
C GLY A 39 4.72 -6.42 -0.05
N ASN A 40 4.09 -7.35 0.67
CA ASN A 40 2.79 -7.12 1.30
C ASN A 40 2.97 -6.39 2.63
N ARG A 41 2.10 -5.42 2.91
CA ARG A 41 2.11 -4.65 4.15
C ARG A 41 0.67 -4.32 4.59
N PRO A 42 0.37 -4.37 5.89
CA PRO A 42 -0.98 -4.17 6.39
C PRO A 42 -1.29 -2.68 6.56
N ILE A 43 -1.44 -1.96 5.45
CA ILE A 43 -1.69 -0.50 5.40
C ILE A 43 -2.76 -0.08 4.38
N ALA A 44 -3.08 -0.94 3.41
CA ALA A 44 -3.87 -0.56 2.25
C ALA A 44 -5.34 -0.30 2.60
N GLU A 45 -5.90 -1.00 3.59
CA GLU A 45 -7.28 -0.79 4.06
C GLU A 45 -7.48 0.59 4.67
N LEU A 46 -6.50 1.09 5.43
CA LEU A 46 -6.54 2.44 6.00
C LEU A 46 -6.63 3.48 4.88
N LEU A 47 -5.77 3.35 3.88
CA LEU A 47 -5.65 4.30 2.78
C LEU A 47 -6.92 4.29 1.90
N ILE A 48 -7.47 3.11 1.62
CA ILE A 48 -8.72 2.98 0.86
C ILE A 48 -9.92 3.47 1.67
N GLY A 49 -10.05 3.06 2.93
CA GLY A 49 -11.13 3.52 3.80
C GLY A 49 -11.17 5.04 3.91
N HIS A 50 -10.01 5.69 3.97
CA HIS A 50 -9.93 7.15 4.00
C HIS A 50 -10.16 7.81 2.63
N TYR A 51 -9.38 7.46 1.60
CA TYR A 51 -9.41 8.21 0.34
C TYR A 51 -10.59 7.86 -0.55
N GLU A 52 -10.85 6.58 -0.77
CA GLU A 52 -11.99 6.14 -1.56
C GLU A 52 -13.27 6.26 -0.73
N GLY A 53 -13.25 5.73 0.50
CA GLY A 53 -14.44 5.67 1.35
C GLY A 53 -14.90 7.02 1.91
N VAL A 54 -14.04 7.76 2.62
CA VAL A 54 -14.43 9.04 3.25
C VAL A 54 -14.39 10.19 2.25
N LYS A 55 -13.36 10.25 1.41
CA LYS A 55 -13.12 11.39 0.53
C LYS A 55 -13.67 11.22 -0.89
N GLY A 56 -14.14 10.03 -1.27
CA GLY A 56 -14.66 9.78 -2.62
C GLY A 56 -13.62 10.00 -3.73
N LEU A 57 -12.34 9.87 -3.40
CA LEU A 57 -11.24 10.07 -4.34
C LEU A 57 -10.83 8.74 -4.97
N ASN A 58 -10.37 8.80 -6.22
CA ASN A 58 -9.84 7.63 -6.90
C ASN A 58 -8.50 7.20 -6.26
N ALA A 59 -8.47 5.95 -5.79
CA ALA A 59 -7.30 5.28 -5.21
C ALA A 59 -7.11 3.89 -5.85
N SER A 60 -7.23 3.82 -7.18
CA SER A 60 -7.30 2.55 -7.93
C SER A 60 -6.07 1.66 -7.78
N TRP A 61 -4.87 2.22 -7.70
CA TRP A 61 -3.64 1.43 -7.54
C TRP A 61 -3.50 0.91 -6.12
N THR A 62 -3.85 1.74 -5.13
CA THR A 62 -3.92 1.32 -3.74
C THR A 62 -5.00 0.26 -3.53
N GLN A 63 -6.09 0.29 -4.31
CA GLN A 63 -7.11 -0.75 -4.27
C GLN A 63 -6.56 -2.10 -4.76
N ARG A 64 -5.85 -2.10 -5.89
CA ARG A 64 -5.18 -3.32 -6.39
C ARG A 64 -4.15 -3.85 -5.42
N TYR A 65 -3.38 -2.97 -4.79
CA TYR A 65 -2.42 -3.37 -3.76
C TYR A 65 -3.12 -3.95 -2.52
N ARG A 66 -4.24 -3.36 -2.10
CA ARG A 66 -5.10 -3.95 -1.06
C ARG A 66 -5.51 -5.37 -1.44
N GLU A 67 -6.01 -5.59 -2.65
CA GLU A 67 -6.41 -6.93 -3.12
C GLU A 67 -5.26 -7.93 -3.07
N GLN A 68 -4.04 -7.52 -3.45
CA GLN A 68 -2.83 -8.34 -3.30
C GLN A 68 -2.55 -8.72 -1.83
N VAL A 69 -2.63 -7.76 -0.90
CA VAL A 69 -2.41 -8.00 0.53
C VAL A 69 -3.47 -8.94 1.11
N LEU A 70 -4.75 -8.73 0.77
CA LEU A 70 -5.84 -9.59 1.22
C LEU A 70 -5.69 -11.02 0.68
N ALA A 71 -5.28 -11.18 -0.58
CA ALA A 71 -5.03 -12.50 -1.15
C ALA A 71 -3.90 -13.24 -0.41
N ALA A 72 -2.91 -12.51 0.11
CA ALA A 72 -1.83 -13.08 0.91
C ALA A 72 -2.22 -13.35 2.38
N GLY A 73 -3.28 -12.72 2.89
CA GLY A 73 -3.78 -12.85 4.27
C GLY A 73 -5.12 -13.56 4.38
N ASP A 74 -5.42 -14.50 3.45
CA ASP A 74 -6.64 -15.30 3.44
C ASP A 74 -7.94 -14.47 3.52
N GLY A 75 -7.96 -13.33 2.84
CA GLY A 75 -9.10 -12.41 2.76
C GLY A 75 -9.10 -11.30 3.81
N ALA A 76 -8.13 -11.28 4.72
CA ALA A 76 -7.91 -10.21 5.68
C ALA A 76 -6.55 -9.52 5.44
N GLU A 77 -6.44 -8.26 5.86
CA GLU A 77 -5.20 -7.50 5.74
C GLU A 77 -4.10 -7.98 6.71
N GLY A 78 -4.43 -8.82 7.69
CA GLY A 78 -3.48 -9.24 8.73
C GLY A 78 -3.13 -8.11 9.70
N GLY A 79 -2.02 -8.22 10.42
CA GLY A 79 -1.51 -7.21 11.35
C GLY A 79 -0.50 -7.77 12.35
N GLY A 80 0.01 -6.93 13.25
CA GLY A 80 0.80 -7.39 14.39
C GLY A 80 2.09 -8.16 14.06
N GLY A 81 2.77 -7.84 12.97
CA GLY A 81 4.00 -8.52 12.53
C GLY A 81 3.81 -9.50 11.37
N ASP A 82 2.60 -9.59 10.81
CA ASP A 82 2.40 -10.29 9.54
C ASP A 82 3.31 -9.72 8.43
N TYR A 83 3.63 -10.59 7.46
CA TYR A 83 4.47 -10.29 6.29
C TYR A 83 5.96 -10.06 6.56
N GLY A 84 6.46 -10.48 7.72
CA GLY A 84 7.87 -10.73 7.96
C GLY A 84 8.36 -10.30 9.35
N PRO A 85 9.50 -10.85 9.82
CA PRO A 85 10.00 -10.61 11.18
C PRO A 85 10.69 -9.25 11.37
N ASN A 86 10.84 -8.47 10.29
CA ASN A 86 11.57 -7.20 10.30
C ASN A 86 10.60 -6.02 10.54
N SER A 87 11.16 -4.83 10.80
CA SER A 87 10.39 -3.59 11.10
C SER A 87 9.19 -3.36 10.17
N GLY A 88 9.28 -3.73 8.89
CA GLY A 88 8.21 -3.54 7.91
C GLY A 88 6.85 -4.13 8.30
N GLY A 89 6.81 -5.24 9.05
CA GLY A 89 5.57 -5.84 9.56
C GLY A 89 4.98 -5.14 10.79
N TYR A 90 5.74 -4.19 11.37
CA TYR A 90 5.39 -3.45 12.59
C TYR A 90 5.22 -1.95 12.36
N ASP A 91 5.56 -1.44 11.16
CA ASP A 91 5.41 -0.02 10.80
C ASP A 91 3.96 0.47 10.91
N GLN A 92 2.99 -0.46 10.86
CA GLN A 92 1.56 -0.22 11.06
C GLN A 92 0.97 -1.31 11.97
N LEU A 93 -0.10 -0.97 12.68
CA LEU A 93 -0.84 -1.95 13.50
C LEU A 93 -1.48 -3.05 12.63
N GLY A 94 -1.94 -2.70 11.43
CA GLY A 94 -2.78 -3.56 10.59
C GLY A 94 -4.21 -3.65 11.08
N PHE A 95 -4.82 -4.82 10.89
CA PHE A 95 -6.23 -5.15 11.16
C PHE A 95 -7.23 -4.23 10.44
N GLY A 96 -6.82 -3.61 9.34
CA GLY A 96 -7.63 -2.60 8.68
C GLY A 96 -8.93 -3.14 8.06
N THR A 97 -9.00 -4.44 7.78
CA THR A 97 -10.23 -5.10 7.35
C THR A 97 -11.36 -4.95 8.36
N ILE A 98 -11.08 -4.91 9.67
CA ILE A 98 -12.11 -4.66 10.69
C ILE A 98 -12.22 -3.18 11.08
N LEU A 99 -11.14 -2.41 10.93
CA LEU A 99 -11.09 -1.01 11.38
C LEU A 99 -11.64 -0.02 10.34
N TYR A 100 -11.44 -0.29 9.05
CA TYR A 100 -11.65 0.70 7.99
C TYR A 100 -12.58 0.24 6.88
N ARG A 101 -12.83 -1.06 6.76
CA ARG A 101 -13.71 -1.60 5.72
C ARG A 101 -15.14 -1.14 5.95
N ARG A 102 -15.71 -0.49 4.95
CA ARG A 102 -17.10 -0.05 4.92
C ARG A 102 -17.88 -0.95 3.95
N SER A 103 -19.07 -1.36 4.37
CA SER A 103 -20.07 -2.07 3.56
C SER A 103 -20.70 -1.16 2.51
#